data_AF-A0A0E0LV95-F1
#
_entry.id   AF-A0A0E0LV95-F1
#
_cell.length_a   1.000
_cell.length_b   1.000
_cell.length_c   1.000
_cell.angle_alpha   90.00
_cell.angle_beta   90.00
_cell.angle_gamma   90.00
#
_symmetry.space_group_name_H-M   'P 1'
#
loop_
_entity.id
_entity.type
_entity.pdbx_description
1 polymer ?
#
loop_
_entity_poly.entity_id
_entity_poly.type
_entity_poly.pdbx_seq_one_letter_code
_entity_poly.pdbx_strand_id
1 'polypeptide(L)'
;MRRSSKKSSSSAAAAATAGAARGVSKEIERIDQLFYTYADSSSGMIDPEGIETLCSHLEVPHTDVRILMLAWKMGCEKQGYFTLDEWRSGLKALRADTINKLKKAFPELVQEVTRPSNFQDFYPYAFRYCLTEDKKKCIEIPVACELLNLVLGLQFRPQVDKLVNYLKHQSEYKVINMDQWMGFLRFCNEAFSTLGDL
;
A
#
# COMPACT_ATOMS: atom_id res chain seq x y z
N MET A 1 26.14 -17.85 56.68
CA MET A 1 25.90 -18.54 55.39
C MET A 1 24.82 -17.79 54.61
N ARG A 2 25.15 -17.14 53.48
CA ARG A 2 24.16 -16.65 52.50
C ARG A 2 24.74 -16.86 51.10
N ARG A 3 24.31 -17.91 50.40
CA ARG A 3 24.71 -18.21 49.03
C ARG A 3 23.54 -17.94 48.08
N SER A 4 23.75 -16.94 47.22
CA SER A 4 23.41 -16.88 45.79
C SER A 4 22.01 -17.33 45.34
N SER A 5 21.20 -16.36 44.88
CA SER A 5 19.99 -16.61 44.08
C SER A 5 19.90 -15.75 42.81
N LYS A 6 21.01 -15.15 42.34
CA LYS A 6 21.01 -14.22 41.18
C LYS A 6 21.37 -14.84 39.81
N LYS A 7 21.67 -16.15 39.72
CA LYS A 7 22.20 -16.78 38.50
C LYS A 7 21.16 -17.44 37.56
N SER A 8 19.93 -17.72 37.99
CA SER A 8 18.95 -18.42 37.13
C SER A 8 18.14 -17.49 36.22
N SER A 9 17.90 -16.24 36.61
CA SER A 9 17.08 -15.30 35.83
C SER A 9 17.79 -14.76 34.58
N SER A 10 19.12 -14.60 34.61
CA SER A 10 19.87 -14.05 33.47
C SER A 10 20.02 -15.04 32.31
N SER A 11 20.07 -16.35 32.60
CA SER A 11 20.20 -17.41 31.60
C SER A 11 18.91 -17.63 30.80
N ALA A 12 17.76 -17.57 31.48
CA ALA A 12 16.46 -17.73 30.83
C ALA A 12 16.12 -16.53 29.91
N ALA A 13 16.45 -15.31 30.34
CA ALA A 13 16.28 -14.11 29.53
C ALA A 13 17.15 -14.14 28.26
N ALA A 14 18.43 -14.53 28.39
CA ALA A 14 19.33 -14.65 27.24
C ALA A 14 18.88 -15.72 26.23
N ALA A 15 18.37 -16.87 26.71
CA ALA A 15 17.83 -17.92 25.86
C ALA A 15 16.55 -17.48 25.12
N ALA A 16 15.67 -16.73 25.79
CA ALA A 16 14.47 -16.17 25.19
C ALA A 16 14.80 -15.14 24.11
N THR A 17 15.77 -14.24 24.36
CA THR A 17 16.24 -13.26 23.37
C THR A 17 16.89 -13.94 22.16
N ALA A 18 17.71 -14.97 22.38
CA ALA A 18 18.33 -15.73 21.29
C ALA A 18 17.28 -16.51 20.45
N GLY A 19 16.26 -17.07 21.10
CA GLY A 19 15.13 -17.73 20.42
C GLY A 19 14.33 -16.76 19.56
N ALA A 20 14.03 -15.57 20.09
CA ALA A 20 13.34 -14.51 19.35
C ALA A 20 14.17 -14.02 18.14
N ALA A 21 15.47 -13.76 18.32
CA ALA A 21 16.35 -13.34 17.24
C ALA A 21 16.44 -14.39 16.11
N ARG A 22 16.52 -15.67 16.46
CA ARG A 22 16.51 -16.77 15.48
C ARG A 22 15.18 -16.90 14.75
N GLY A 23 14.06 -16.63 15.44
CA GLY A 23 12.73 -16.58 14.84
C GLY A 23 12.60 -15.48 13.78
N VAL A 24 13.09 -14.27 14.11
CA VAL A 24 13.10 -13.11 13.20
C VAL A 24 13.98 -13.38 11.96
N SER A 25 15.17 -13.96 12.13
CA SER A 25 16.03 -14.34 10.98
C SER A 25 15.30 -15.26 10.00
N LYS A 26 14.65 -16.31 10.52
CA LYS A 26 13.90 -17.26 9.69
C LYS A 26 12.68 -16.65 9.00
N GLU A 27 12.05 -15.64 9.62
CA GLU A 27 10.94 -14.92 8.99
C GLU A 27 11.43 -14.07 7.82
N ILE A 28 12.54 -13.34 8.02
CA ILE A 28 13.18 -12.55 6.95
C ILE A 28 13.56 -13.43 5.77
N GLU A 29 14.19 -14.57 6.02
CA GLU A 29 14.55 -15.54 4.98
C GLU A 29 13.34 -16.01 4.16
N ARG A 30 12.18 -16.24 4.81
CA ARG A 30 10.94 -16.63 4.11
C ARG A 30 10.36 -15.49 3.28
N ILE A 31 10.40 -14.26 3.79
CA ILE A 31 9.97 -13.06 3.06
C ILE A 31 10.82 -12.87 1.80
N ASP A 32 12.13 -13.07 1.90
CA ASP A 32 13.07 -12.97 0.78
C ASP A 32 12.82 -14.07 -0.26
N GLN A 33 12.62 -15.32 0.19
CA GLN A 33 12.29 -16.43 -0.71
C GLN A 33 10.99 -16.16 -1.48
N LEU A 34 9.99 -15.58 -0.82
CA LEU A 34 8.75 -15.20 -1.49
C LEU A 34 8.99 -14.08 -2.52
N PHE A 35 9.84 -13.09 -2.21
CA PHE A 35 10.23 -12.04 -3.17
C PHE A 35 10.83 -12.63 -4.44
N TYR A 36 11.82 -13.52 -4.29
CA TYR A 36 12.50 -14.15 -5.42
C TYR A 36 11.64 -15.13 -6.23
N THR A 37 10.42 -15.43 -5.77
CA THR A 37 9.43 -16.16 -6.58
C THR A 37 8.85 -15.28 -7.69
N TYR A 38 8.86 -13.96 -7.51
CA TYR A 38 8.27 -12.99 -8.43
C TYR A 38 9.28 -12.03 -9.05
N ALA A 39 10.48 -11.91 -8.47
CA ALA A 39 11.50 -11.00 -8.95
C ALA A 39 12.11 -11.49 -10.27
N ASP A 40 12.30 -10.57 -11.21
CA ASP A 40 13.06 -10.82 -12.41
C ASP A 40 14.54 -10.97 -12.07
N SER A 41 15.18 -11.97 -12.69
CA SER A 41 16.58 -12.32 -12.42
C SER A 41 17.57 -11.29 -12.96
N SER A 42 17.17 -10.48 -13.94
CA SER A 42 18.06 -9.47 -14.55
C SER A 42 18.05 -8.15 -13.79
N SER A 43 16.86 -7.69 -13.39
CA SER A 43 16.65 -6.42 -12.68
C SER A 43 16.79 -6.55 -11.17
N GLY A 44 16.59 -7.75 -10.62
CA GLY A 44 16.55 -7.99 -9.17
C GLY A 44 15.33 -7.37 -8.48
N MET A 45 14.32 -6.95 -9.24
CA MET A 45 13.08 -6.35 -8.76
C MET A 45 11.89 -7.20 -9.21
N ILE A 46 10.77 -7.09 -8.50
CA ILE A 46 9.50 -7.55 -9.04
C ILE A 46 9.05 -6.48 -10.04
N ASP A 47 9.02 -6.82 -11.31
CA ASP A 47 8.64 -5.96 -12.43
C ASP A 47 7.14 -6.15 -12.77
N PRO A 48 6.58 -5.50 -13.82
CA PRO A 48 5.16 -5.63 -14.15
C PRO A 48 4.70 -7.08 -14.31
N GLU A 49 5.49 -7.93 -14.96
CA GLU A 49 5.21 -9.37 -15.15
C GLU A 49 5.21 -10.13 -13.82
N GLY A 50 6.16 -9.81 -12.93
CA GLY A 50 6.20 -10.33 -11.57
C GLY A 50 4.97 -9.90 -10.74
N ILE A 51 4.53 -8.64 -10.87
CA ILE A 51 3.34 -8.12 -10.22
C ILE A 51 2.08 -8.81 -10.73
N GLU A 52 1.95 -9.04 -12.04
CA GLU A 52 0.82 -9.79 -12.60
C GLU A 52 0.74 -11.21 -12.04
N THR A 53 1.89 -11.89 -11.94
CA THR A 53 1.99 -13.23 -11.34
C THR A 53 1.61 -13.21 -9.85
N LEU A 54 2.10 -12.22 -9.11
CA LEU A 54 1.73 -12.00 -7.71
C LEU A 54 0.21 -11.79 -7.55
N CYS A 55 -0.38 -10.94 -8.37
CA CYS A 55 -1.81 -10.63 -8.36
C CYS A 55 -2.67 -11.88 -8.67
N SER A 56 -2.22 -12.69 -9.63
CA SER A 56 -2.84 -14.00 -9.94
C SER A 56 -2.87 -14.91 -8.71
N HIS A 57 -1.75 -15.07 -8.00
CA HIS A 57 -1.70 -15.89 -6.77
C HIS A 57 -2.47 -15.29 -5.59
N LEU A 58 -2.60 -13.96 -5.54
CA LEU A 58 -3.45 -13.27 -4.56
C LEU A 58 -4.94 -13.35 -4.90
N GLU A 59 -5.29 -13.81 -6.11
CA GLU A 59 -6.64 -13.84 -6.68
C GLU A 59 -7.29 -12.45 -6.70
N VAL A 60 -6.51 -11.44 -7.12
CA VAL A 60 -6.97 -10.07 -7.30
C VAL A 60 -6.53 -9.54 -8.66
N PRO A 61 -7.31 -8.69 -9.34
CA PRO A 61 -6.84 -7.98 -10.53
C PRO A 61 -5.62 -7.11 -10.20
N HIS A 62 -4.69 -6.94 -11.14
CA HIS A 62 -3.55 -6.02 -10.97
C HIS A 62 -3.99 -4.54 -10.87
N THR A 63 -5.21 -4.23 -11.31
CA THR A 63 -5.86 -2.92 -11.18
C THR A 63 -6.64 -2.74 -9.87
N ASP A 64 -6.66 -3.74 -8.98
CA ASP A 64 -7.38 -3.68 -7.72
C ASP A 64 -6.75 -2.67 -6.75
N VAL A 65 -7.58 -1.90 -6.05
CA VAL A 65 -7.11 -0.88 -5.08
C VAL A 65 -6.24 -1.49 -3.98
N ARG A 66 -6.44 -2.77 -3.64
CA ARG A 66 -5.64 -3.48 -2.65
C ARG A 66 -4.17 -3.59 -3.05
N ILE A 67 -3.86 -3.63 -4.35
CA ILE A 67 -2.48 -3.62 -4.84
C ILE A 67 -1.85 -2.23 -4.62
N LEU A 68 -2.60 -1.16 -4.86
CA LEU A 68 -2.16 0.21 -4.54
C LEU A 68 -1.99 0.42 -3.01
N MET A 69 -2.87 -0.13 -2.19
CA MET A 69 -2.74 -0.11 -0.73
C MET A 69 -1.52 -0.91 -0.25
N LEU A 70 -1.19 -2.01 -0.92
CA LEU A 70 0.01 -2.79 -0.64
C LEU A 70 1.27 -2.01 -0.98
N ALA A 71 1.29 -1.34 -2.14
CA ALA A 71 2.39 -0.44 -2.53
C ALA A 71 2.60 0.68 -1.50
N TRP A 72 1.51 1.30 -1.02
CA TRP A 72 1.56 2.27 0.06
C TRP A 72 2.16 1.69 1.35
N LYS A 73 1.72 0.48 1.74
CA LYS A 73 2.21 -0.19 2.94
C LYS A 73 3.70 -0.54 2.86
N MET A 74 4.18 -0.88 1.67
CA MET A 74 5.59 -1.15 1.37
C MET A 74 6.43 0.13 1.22
N GLY A 75 5.78 1.28 1.06
CA GLY A 75 6.44 2.56 0.79
C GLY A 75 7.02 2.65 -0.62
N CYS A 76 6.37 2.00 -1.60
CA CYS A 76 6.92 1.89 -2.94
C CYS A 76 7.03 3.24 -3.65
N GLU A 77 8.19 3.51 -4.24
CA GLU A 77 8.46 4.77 -4.93
C GLU A 77 8.02 4.74 -6.40
N LYS A 78 8.21 3.60 -7.08
CA LYS A 78 7.98 3.46 -8.52
C LYS A 78 6.79 2.55 -8.83
N GLN A 79 5.81 3.05 -9.59
CA GLN A 79 4.69 2.22 -10.02
C GLN A 79 5.14 1.10 -10.96
N GLY A 80 4.61 -0.10 -10.70
CA GLY A 80 4.90 -1.29 -11.49
C GLY A 80 6.20 -2.00 -11.10
N TYR A 81 6.87 -1.56 -10.03
CA TYR A 81 8.10 -2.20 -9.55
C TYR A 81 8.12 -2.29 -8.02
N PHE A 82 8.58 -3.42 -7.48
CA PHE A 82 8.89 -3.58 -6.07
C PHE A 82 10.34 -3.99 -5.87
N THR A 83 11.04 -3.25 -5.01
CA THR A 83 12.38 -3.60 -4.53
C THR A 83 12.31 -4.57 -3.36
N LEU A 84 13.42 -5.27 -3.09
CA LEU A 84 13.50 -6.19 -1.95
C LEU A 84 13.29 -5.48 -0.61
N ASP A 85 13.76 -4.24 -0.47
CA ASP A 85 13.66 -3.50 0.79
C ASP A 85 12.24 -3.00 1.07
N GLU A 86 11.55 -2.48 0.04
CA GLU A 86 10.11 -2.15 0.10
C GLU A 86 9.28 -3.39 0.47
N TRP A 87 9.55 -4.51 -0.21
CA TRP A 87 8.89 -5.79 0.04
C TRP A 87 9.10 -6.28 1.47
N ARG A 88 10.35 -6.31 1.95
CA ARG A 88 10.68 -6.67 3.33
C ARG A 88 9.98 -5.79 4.34
N SER A 89 9.98 -4.48 4.11
CA SER A 89 9.34 -3.50 4.99
C SER A 89 7.84 -3.79 5.13
N GLY A 90 7.13 -3.89 4.01
CA GLY A 90 5.67 -4.11 4.03
C GLY A 90 5.27 -5.49 4.54
N LEU A 91 5.94 -6.56 4.12
CA LEU A 91 5.57 -7.92 4.56
C LEU A 91 5.89 -8.16 6.03
N LYS A 92 6.94 -7.54 6.59
CA LYS A 92 7.16 -7.52 8.05
C LYS A 92 6.04 -6.77 8.76
N ALA A 93 5.66 -5.59 8.25
CA ALA A 93 4.60 -4.78 8.85
C ALA A 93 3.23 -5.50 8.81
N LEU A 94 2.99 -6.30 7.76
CA LEU A 94 1.79 -7.13 7.60
C LEU A 94 1.90 -8.51 8.27
N ARG A 95 3.07 -8.87 8.82
CA ARG A 95 3.37 -10.20 9.40
C ARG A 95 3.05 -11.35 8.42
N ALA A 96 3.36 -11.12 7.14
CA ALA A 96 2.99 -11.99 6.04
C ALA A 96 4.22 -12.51 5.30
N ASP A 97 4.71 -13.69 5.68
CA ASP A 97 5.87 -14.35 5.07
C ASP A 97 5.50 -15.43 4.03
N THR A 98 4.22 -15.51 3.66
CA THR A 98 3.69 -16.43 2.63
C THR A 98 2.55 -15.76 1.88
N ILE A 99 2.27 -16.23 0.66
CA ILE A 99 1.17 -15.71 -0.15
C ILE A 99 -0.19 -15.81 0.55
N ASN A 100 -0.44 -16.91 1.27
CA ASN A 100 -1.68 -17.12 2.02
C ASN A 100 -1.83 -16.13 3.18
N LYS A 101 -0.73 -15.79 3.88
CA LYS A 101 -0.78 -14.76 4.93
C LYS A 101 -0.98 -13.38 4.33
N LEU A 102 -0.34 -13.08 3.19
CA LEU A 102 -0.51 -11.79 2.51
C LEU A 102 -1.97 -11.60 2.05
N LYS A 103 -2.57 -12.63 1.44
CA LYS A 103 -3.99 -12.62 1.05
C LYS A 103 -4.92 -12.39 2.25
N LYS A 104 -4.63 -13.01 3.40
CA LYS A 104 -5.38 -12.82 4.64
C LYS A 104 -5.18 -11.46 5.29
N ALA A 105 -4.09 -10.76 4.99
CA ALA A 105 -3.80 -9.43 5.52
C ALA A 105 -4.57 -8.31 4.80
N PHE A 106 -5.08 -8.55 3.58
CA PHE A 106 -5.79 -7.52 2.81
C PHE A 106 -7.01 -6.89 3.50
N PRO A 107 -7.91 -7.66 4.15
CA PRO A 107 -9.02 -7.04 4.90
C PRO A 107 -8.54 -6.09 5.99
N GLU A 108 -7.48 -6.46 6.73
CA GLU A 108 -6.89 -5.61 7.76
C GLU A 108 -6.20 -4.39 7.15
N LEU A 109 -5.53 -4.54 6.01
CA LEU A 109 -4.91 -3.44 5.28
C LEU A 109 -5.95 -2.43 4.77
N VAL A 110 -7.09 -2.89 4.25
CA VAL A 110 -8.20 -2.02 3.83
C VAL A 110 -8.74 -1.24 5.03
N GLN A 111 -8.96 -1.90 6.17
CA GLN A 111 -9.35 -1.22 7.41
C GLN A 111 -8.30 -0.23 7.88
N GLU A 112 -7.01 -0.55 7.70
CA GLU A 112 -5.91 0.34 8.04
C GLU A 112 -5.89 1.61 7.20
N VAL A 113 -6.00 1.48 5.88
CA VAL A 113 -5.94 2.61 4.96
C VAL A 113 -7.18 3.49 5.06
N THR A 114 -8.35 2.90 5.33
CA THR A 114 -9.62 3.66 5.43
C THR A 114 -9.74 4.50 6.71
N ARG A 115 -8.84 4.34 7.69
CA ARG A 115 -8.81 5.25 8.85
C ARG A 115 -8.47 6.67 8.40
N PRO A 116 -9.16 7.71 8.91
CA PRO A 116 -8.97 9.09 8.44
C PRO A 116 -7.51 9.55 8.40
N SER A 117 -6.72 9.27 9.45
CA SER A 117 -5.30 9.66 9.50
C SER A 117 -4.45 9.02 8.41
N ASN A 118 -4.71 7.74 8.12
CA ASN A 118 -3.97 6.98 7.13
C ASN A 118 -4.44 7.31 5.72
N PHE A 119 -5.74 7.55 5.55
CA PHE A 119 -6.30 7.95 4.27
C PHE A 119 -5.75 9.31 3.80
N GLN A 120 -5.52 10.24 4.73
CA GLN A 120 -4.88 11.54 4.45
C GLN A 120 -3.43 11.39 3.94
N ASP A 121 -2.74 10.30 4.28
CA ASP A 121 -1.41 9.99 3.75
C ASP A 121 -1.48 9.16 2.45
N PHE A 122 -2.36 8.16 2.42
CA PHE A 122 -2.59 7.29 1.26
C PHE A 122 -3.08 8.04 0.03
N TYR A 123 -4.00 8.99 0.18
CA TYR A 123 -4.60 9.70 -0.95
C TYR A 123 -3.59 10.52 -1.79
N PRO A 124 -2.71 11.36 -1.20
CA PRO A 124 -1.64 12.00 -1.96
C PRO A 124 -0.54 11.02 -2.39
N TYR A 125 -0.32 9.91 -1.66
CA TYR A 125 0.57 8.84 -2.12
C TYR A 125 0.09 8.23 -3.44
N ALA A 126 -1.20 7.89 -3.56
CA ALA A 126 -1.78 7.32 -4.75
C ALA A 126 -1.50 8.16 -6.01
N PHE A 127 -1.66 9.48 -5.91
CA PHE A 127 -1.34 10.40 -6.99
C PHE A 127 0.14 10.38 -7.36
N ARG A 128 1.04 10.45 -6.36
CA ARG A 128 2.49 10.43 -6.58
C ARG A 128 2.93 9.12 -7.22
N TYR A 129 2.37 8.01 -6.77
CA TYR A 129 2.67 6.69 -7.29
C TYR A 129 2.30 6.59 -8.78
N CYS A 130 1.22 7.24 -9.22
CA CYS A 130 0.84 7.30 -10.63
C CYS A 130 1.68 8.25 -11.51
N LEU A 131 2.65 8.98 -10.94
CA LEU A 131 3.58 9.79 -11.73
C LEU A 131 4.64 8.86 -12.32
N THR A 132 4.47 8.49 -13.59
CA THR A 132 5.36 7.56 -14.29
C THR A 132 6.76 8.11 -14.61
N GLU A 133 7.02 9.40 -14.38
CA GLU A 133 8.30 10.07 -14.65
C GLU A 133 8.64 11.13 -13.60
N ASP A 134 9.90 11.14 -13.14
CA ASP A 134 10.43 12.00 -12.06
C ASP A 134 10.21 13.51 -12.24
N LYS A 135 9.91 13.96 -13.46
CA LYS A 135 9.70 15.38 -13.79
C LYS A 135 8.22 15.75 -13.93
N LYS A 136 7.31 14.77 -14.02
CA LYS A 136 5.88 15.04 -14.16
C LYS A 136 5.31 15.44 -12.80
N LYS A 137 4.58 16.56 -12.77
CA LYS A 137 3.87 17.06 -11.59
C LYS A 137 2.34 16.94 -11.72
N CYS A 138 1.90 16.37 -12.84
CA CYS A 138 0.49 16.23 -13.18
C CYS A 138 0.24 14.84 -13.78
N ILE A 139 -0.97 14.33 -13.61
CA ILE A 139 -1.48 13.14 -14.28
C ILE A 139 -2.51 13.54 -15.34
N GLU A 140 -2.64 12.78 -16.41
CA GLU A 140 -3.65 13.03 -17.43
C GLU A 140 -5.05 12.76 -16.88
N ILE A 141 -6.06 13.44 -17.41
CA ILE A 141 -7.45 13.28 -16.95
C ILE A 141 -7.95 11.84 -17.00
N PRO A 142 -7.70 11.03 -18.05
CA PRO A 142 -8.10 9.62 -18.05
C PRO A 142 -7.52 8.86 -16.86
N VAL A 143 -6.24 9.07 -16.54
CA VAL A 143 -5.57 8.46 -15.38
C VAL A 143 -6.17 8.96 -14.07
N ALA A 144 -6.43 10.26 -13.95
CA ALA A 144 -7.09 10.83 -12.77
C ALA A 144 -8.49 10.24 -12.55
N CYS A 145 -9.26 10.04 -13.62
CA CYS A 145 -10.59 9.45 -13.54
C CYS A 145 -10.55 8.01 -13.00
N GLU A 146 -9.64 7.19 -13.50
CA GLU A 146 -9.45 5.82 -13.01
C GLU A 146 -9.00 5.83 -11.54
N LEU A 147 -8.03 6.68 -11.19
CA LEU A 147 -7.53 6.78 -9.82
C LEU A 147 -8.59 7.27 -8.84
N LEU A 148 -9.44 8.24 -9.22
CA LEU A 148 -10.58 8.71 -8.42
C LEU A 148 -11.56 7.57 -8.12
N ASN A 149 -11.93 6.79 -9.14
CA ASN A 149 -12.78 5.62 -8.97
C ASN A 149 -12.15 4.60 -8.03
N LEU A 150 -10.83 4.39 -8.17
CA LEU A 150 -10.09 3.41 -7.39
C LEU A 150 -10.03 3.77 -5.89
N VAL A 151 -9.72 5.03 -5.56
CA VAL A 151 -9.41 5.42 -4.18
C VAL A 151 -10.57 6.09 -3.43
N LEU A 152 -11.51 6.73 -4.14
CA LEU A 152 -12.68 7.39 -3.53
C LEU A 152 -14.00 6.70 -3.87
N GLY A 153 -14.04 5.85 -4.90
CA GLY A 153 -15.29 5.29 -5.42
C GLY A 153 -16.08 4.42 -4.43
N LEU A 154 -15.41 3.82 -3.43
CA LEU A 154 -16.09 3.04 -2.39
C LEU A 154 -16.79 3.91 -1.35
N GLN A 155 -16.26 5.09 -1.04
CA GLN A 155 -16.77 5.97 0.03
C GLN A 155 -17.65 7.11 -0.50
N PHE A 156 -17.32 7.64 -1.68
CA PHE A 156 -17.91 8.87 -2.21
C PHE A 156 -18.49 8.65 -3.62
N ARG A 157 -19.13 7.50 -3.86
CA ARG A 157 -19.55 7.10 -5.21
C ARG A 157 -20.34 8.19 -5.96
N PRO A 158 -21.38 8.83 -5.37
CA PRO A 158 -22.14 9.86 -6.07
C PRO A 158 -21.31 11.10 -6.45
N GLN A 159 -20.37 11.50 -5.60
CA GLN A 159 -19.47 12.63 -5.82
C GLN A 159 -18.44 12.30 -6.89
N VAL A 160 -17.84 11.10 -6.82
CA VAL A 160 -16.86 10.61 -7.80
C VAL A 160 -17.49 10.48 -9.17
N ASP A 161 -18.69 9.93 -9.29
CA ASP A 161 -19.38 9.79 -10.58
C ASP A 161 -19.61 11.17 -11.24
N LYS A 162 -20.05 12.17 -10.45
CA LYS A 162 -20.23 13.56 -10.92
C LYS A 162 -18.91 14.20 -11.34
N LEU A 163 -17.86 14.05 -10.53
CA LEU A 163 -16.55 14.63 -10.79
C LEU A 163 -15.90 14.02 -12.03
N VAL A 164 -15.91 12.70 -12.15
CA VAL A 164 -15.41 11.97 -13.32
C VAL A 164 -16.18 12.37 -14.58
N ASN A 165 -17.51 12.49 -14.49
CA ASN A 165 -18.31 12.97 -15.61
C ASN A 165 -17.92 14.38 -16.04
N TYR A 166 -17.74 15.31 -15.09
CA TYR A 166 -17.27 16.66 -15.38
C TYR A 166 -15.89 16.66 -16.05
N LEU A 167 -14.91 15.93 -15.48
CA LEU A 167 -13.55 15.86 -15.99
C LEU A 167 -13.49 15.32 -17.44
N LYS A 168 -14.36 14.36 -17.78
CA LYS A 168 -14.49 13.79 -19.13
C LYS A 168 -15.03 14.77 -20.18
N HIS A 169 -15.82 15.77 -19.78
CA HIS A 169 -16.49 16.70 -20.70
C HIS A 169 -15.86 18.10 -20.74
N GLN A 170 -15.19 18.53 -19.67
CA GLN A 170 -14.46 19.80 -19.71
C GLN A 170 -13.28 19.72 -20.70
N SER A 171 -12.90 20.86 -21.30
CA SER A 171 -11.85 20.93 -22.33
C SER A 171 -10.79 22.00 -22.05
N GLU A 172 -10.89 22.70 -20.92
CA GLU A 172 -10.01 23.81 -20.53
C GLU A 172 -8.61 23.33 -20.16
N TYR A 173 -8.51 22.13 -19.57
CA TYR A 173 -7.24 21.50 -19.21
C TYR A 173 -7.28 20.00 -19.48
N LYS A 174 -6.10 19.39 -19.62
CA LYS A 174 -5.94 17.96 -19.94
C LYS A 174 -5.27 17.16 -18.83
N VAL A 175 -4.82 17.85 -17.78
CA VAL A 175 -4.01 17.28 -16.71
C VAL A 175 -4.48 17.80 -15.35
N ILE A 176 -4.26 16.98 -14.32
CA ILE A 176 -4.58 17.26 -12.92
C ILE A 176 -3.28 17.35 -12.12
N ASN A 177 -3.09 18.43 -11.36
CA ASN A 177 -1.97 18.57 -10.43
C ASN A 177 -2.34 18.12 -9.00
N MET A 178 -1.35 18.08 -8.11
CA MET A 178 -1.55 17.67 -6.71
C MET A 178 -2.56 18.55 -5.95
N ASP A 179 -2.57 19.86 -6.19
CA ASP A 179 -3.47 20.78 -5.47
C ASP A 179 -4.94 20.53 -5.84
N GLN A 180 -5.21 20.32 -7.13
CA GLN A 180 -6.53 19.93 -7.65
C GLN A 180 -6.95 18.56 -7.11
N TRP A 181 -6.04 17.59 -7.13
CA TRP A 181 -6.25 16.26 -6.55
C TRP A 181 -6.68 16.35 -5.09
N MET A 182 -5.91 17.05 -4.25
CA MET A 182 -6.25 17.27 -2.84
C MET A 182 -7.56 18.05 -2.66
N GLY A 183 -7.89 18.93 -3.61
CA GLY A 183 -9.17 19.64 -3.64
C GLY A 183 -10.37 18.71 -3.78
N PHE A 184 -10.26 17.63 -4.56
CA PHE A 184 -11.34 16.66 -4.74
C PHE A 184 -11.68 15.91 -3.45
N LEU A 185 -10.68 15.55 -2.66
CA LEU A 185 -10.92 14.94 -1.35
C LEU A 185 -11.61 15.91 -0.38
N ARG A 186 -11.18 17.19 -0.34
CA ARG A 186 -11.85 18.21 0.49
C ARG A 186 -13.32 18.37 0.09
N PHE A 187 -13.60 18.48 -1.21
CA PHE A 187 -14.95 18.54 -1.74
C PHE A 187 -15.81 17.34 -1.32
N CYS A 188 -15.27 16.12 -1.40
CA CYS A 188 -15.98 14.91 -0.98
C CYS A 188 -16.32 14.92 0.51
N ASN A 189 -15.39 15.36 1.37
CA ASN A 189 -15.60 15.43 2.81
C ASN A 189 -16.63 16.51 3.22
N GLU A 190 -16.60 17.68 2.58
CA GLU A 190 -17.57 18.76 2.84
C GLU A 190 -18.99 18.36 2.42
N ALA A 191 -19.13 17.72 1.25
CA ALA A 191 -20.40 17.23 0.74
C ALA A 191 -20.97 16.06 1.55
N PHE A 192 -20.12 15.25 2.19
CA PHE A 192 -20.56 14.15 3.07
C PHE A 192 -21.11 14.68 4.40
N SER A 193 -20.45 15.67 5.00
CA SER A 193 -20.93 16.30 6.25
C SER A 193 -22.30 16.96 6.07
N THR A 194 -22.57 17.58 4.93
CA THR A 194 -23.86 18.23 4.65
C THR A 194 -25.03 17.26 4.39
N LEU A 195 -24.75 16.00 4.06
CA LEU A 195 -25.78 14.96 3.88
C LEU A 195 -26.01 14.11 5.13
N GLY A 196 -25.07 14.09 6.08
CA GLY A 196 -25.23 13.41 7.37
C GLY A 196 -26.06 14.21 8.39
N ASP A 197 -26.30 15.49 8.13
CA ASP A 197 -27.08 16.41 8.95
C ASP A 197 -28.56 16.56 8.47
N LEU A 198 -29.01 15.71 7.53
CA LEU A 198 -30.40 15.59 7.06
C LEU A 198 -31.00 14.23 7.44
#